data_AF-A0A069B0Q5-F1
#
_entry.id   AF-A0A069B0Q5-F1
#
_cell.length_a   1.000
_cell.length_b   1.000
_cell.length_c   1.000
_cell.angle_alpha   90.00
_cell.angle_beta   90.00
_cell.angle_gamma   90.00
#
_symmetry.space_group_name_H-M   'P 1'
#
loop_
_entity.id
_entity.type
_entity.pdbx_description
1 polymer ?
#
loop_
_entity_poly.entity_id
_entity_poly.type
_entity_poly.pdbx_seq_one_letter_code
_entity_poly.pdbx_strand_id
1 'polypeptide(L)'
;MNHDPNRAPHDIALASAIAAAAGTLRFDNKPGSLQRQCMLGLFVAALSGRLALAFPESAAALHAVVFSPATTGNPTDRTPQQPK
;
A
#
# COMPACT_ATOMS: atom_id res chain seq x y z
N MET A 1 20.46 16.41 19.17
CA MET A 1 19.35 15.76 18.42
C MET A 1 19.23 16.49 17.10
N ASN A 2 19.78 15.91 16.03
CA ASN A 2 19.79 16.53 14.70
C ASN A 2 18.37 16.46 14.13
N HIS A 3 17.68 17.60 14.04
CA HIS A 3 16.49 17.74 13.20
C HIS A 3 16.99 17.97 11.78
N ASP A 4 16.79 17.00 10.89
CA ASP A 4 16.88 17.23 9.45
C ASP A 4 15.68 18.08 9.03
N PRO A 5 15.87 19.35 8.64
CA PRO A 5 14.76 20.24 8.27
C PRO A 5 14.19 19.92 6.87
N ASN A 6 14.66 18.84 6.23
CA ASN A 6 14.31 18.48 4.86
C ASN A 6 13.70 17.07 4.76
N ARG A 7 12.89 16.66 5.74
CA ARG A 7 11.94 15.56 5.46
C ARG A 7 10.88 16.14 4.54
N ALA A 8 10.94 15.80 3.26
CA ALA A 8 10.09 16.41 2.27
C ALA A 8 8.60 16.21 2.65
N PRO A 9 7.72 17.22 2.47
CA PRO A 9 6.33 17.14 2.93
C PRO A 9 5.57 15.89 2.45
N HIS A 10 5.94 15.35 1.28
CA HIS A 10 5.39 14.11 0.75
C HIS A 10 5.73 12.88 1.60
N ASP A 11 6.93 12.80 2.18
CA ASP A 11 7.34 11.70 3.05
C ASP A 11 6.53 11.69 4.35
N ILE A 12 6.23 12.88 4.88
CA ILE A 12 5.41 13.04 6.09
C ILE A 12 3.97 12.60 5.79
N ALA A 13 3.41 13.04 4.67
CA ALA A 13 2.07 12.66 4.25
C ALA A 13 1.95 11.15 4.01
N LEU A 14 2.94 10.55 3.32
CA LEU A 14 2.98 9.11 3.09
C LEU A 14 3.13 8.32 4.40
N ALA A 15 4.05 8.72 5.28
CA ALA A 15 4.22 8.08 6.59
C ALA A 15 2.94 8.17 7.44
N SER A 16 2.23 9.30 7.38
CA SER A 16 0.96 9.49 8.07
C SER A 16 -0.13 8.57 7.52
N ALA A 17 -0.21 8.40 6.20
CA ALA A 17 -1.15 7.46 5.57
C ALA A 17 -0.85 6.01 5.96
N ILE A 18 0.43 5.63 6.00
CA ILE A 18 0.89 4.31 6.47
C ILE A 18 0.48 4.08 7.93
N ALA A 19 0.74 5.03 8.82
CA ALA A 19 0.36 4.93 10.22
C ALA A 19 -1.17 4.83 10.40
N ALA A 20 -1.93 5.64 9.67
CA ALA A 20 -3.40 5.64 9.72
C ALA A 20 -4.02 4.33 9.17
N ALA A 21 -3.39 3.70 8.17
CA ALA A 21 -3.80 2.38 7.69
C ALA A 21 -3.41 1.27 8.66
N ALA A 22 -2.19 1.31 9.22
CA ALA A 22 -1.74 0.31 10.19
C ALA A 22 -2.59 0.34 11.48
N GLY A 23 -3.04 1.52 11.89
CA GLY A 23 -3.90 1.70 13.07
C GLY A 23 -5.26 1.02 13.00
N THR A 24 -5.72 0.57 11.82
CA THR A 24 -6.99 -0.16 11.68
C THR A 24 -6.85 -1.68 11.84
N LEU A 25 -5.62 -2.18 12.06
CA LEU A 25 -5.30 -3.61 12.09
C LEU A 25 -4.51 -3.98 13.35
N ARG A 26 -4.44 -5.29 13.64
CA ARG A 26 -3.64 -5.85 14.73
C ARG A 26 -2.44 -6.61 14.19
N PHE A 27 -1.25 -6.15 14.55
CA PHE A 27 0.04 -6.74 14.16
C PHE A 27 0.71 -7.51 15.31
N ASP A 28 -0.10 -8.12 16.19
CA ASP A 28 0.32 -8.99 17.30
C ASP A 28 0.78 -10.39 16.85
N ASN A 29 0.61 -10.71 15.57
CA ASN A 29 1.12 -11.95 14.96
C ASN A 29 2.65 -11.96 14.85
N LYS A 30 3.26 -13.13 15.10
CA LYS A 30 4.71 -13.37 14.98
C LYS A 30 5.22 -12.90 13.60
N PRO A 31 6.32 -12.13 13.53
CA PRO A 31 6.95 -11.77 12.26
C PRO A 31 7.24 -13.00 11.39
N GLY A 32 6.94 -12.90 10.10
CA GLY A 32 7.14 -13.98 9.12
C GLY A 32 6.11 -15.12 9.16
N SER A 33 5.18 -15.14 10.11
CA SER A 33 4.09 -16.13 10.12
C SER A 33 3.11 -15.91 8.95
N LEU A 34 2.39 -16.98 8.56
CA LEU A 34 1.33 -16.88 7.56
C LEU A 34 0.26 -15.86 7.96
N GLN A 35 -0.13 -15.84 9.24
CA GLN A 35 -1.06 -14.84 9.77
C GLN A 35 -0.52 -13.41 9.59
N ARG A 36 0.78 -13.19 9.80
CA ARG A 36 1.42 -11.90 9.53
C ARG A 36 1.39 -11.55 8.04
N GLN A 37 1.61 -12.52 7.15
CA GLN A 37 1.51 -12.31 5.69
C GLN A 37 0.08 -11.95 5.26
N CYS A 38 -0.93 -12.67 5.76
CA CYS A 38 -2.34 -12.33 5.51
C CYS A 38 -2.68 -10.92 6.01
N MET A 39 -2.20 -10.55 7.21
CA MET A 39 -2.40 -9.21 7.77
C MET A 39 -1.74 -8.12 6.92
N LEU A 40 -0.57 -8.39 6.34
CA LEU A 40 0.08 -7.46 5.40
C LEU A 40 -0.74 -7.29 4.12
N GLY A 41 -1.40 -8.33 3.61
CA GLY A 41 -2.33 -8.22 2.50
C GLY A 41 -3.50 -7.28 2.80
N LEU A 42 -4.14 -7.45 3.97
CA LEU A 42 -5.20 -6.54 4.44
C LEU A 42 -4.70 -5.10 4.65
N PHE A 43 -3.47 -4.95 5.12
CA PHE A 43 -2.83 -3.64 5.29
C PHE A 43 -2.67 -2.90 3.95
N VAL A 44 -2.23 -3.58 2.89
CA VAL A 44 -2.11 -2.95 1.56
C VAL A 44 -3.49 -2.47 1.05
N ALA A 45 -4.55 -3.25 1.30
CA ALA A 45 -5.92 -2.85 0.98
C ALA A 45 -6.33 -1.56 1.73
N ALA A 46 -6.11 -1.52 3.05
CA ALA A 46 -6.41 -0.34 3.86
C ALA A 46 -5.56 0.87 3.45
N LEU A 47 -4.29 0.66 3.11
CA LEU A 47 -3.38 1.71 2.65
C LEU A 47 -3.84 2.30 1.31
N SER A 48 -4.28 1.48 0.36
CA SER A 48 -4.81 1.98 -0.92
C SER A 48 -5.94 2.98 -0.71
N GLY A 49 -6.87 2.69 0.22
CA GLY A 49 -7.96 3.61 0.57
C GLY A 49 -7.48 4.90 1.24
N ARG A 50 -6.46 4.84 2.10
CA ARG A 50 -5.87 6.04 2.72
C ARG A 50 -5.13 6.91 1.71
N LEU A 51 -4.41 6.30 0.79
CA LEU A 51 -3.67 7.02 -0.25
C LEU A 51 -4.61 7.72 -1.23
N ALA A 52 -5.82 7.22 -1.48
CA ALA A 52 -6.76 7.84 -2.42
C ALA A 52 -7.08 9.31 -2.09
N LEU A 53 -6.87 9.74 -0.85
CA LEU A 53 -7.08 11.12 -0.40
C LEU A 53 -6.01 12.11 -0.86
N ALA A 54 -4.77 11.66 -1.07
CA ALA A 54 -3.62 12.55 -1.33
C ALA A 54 -2.67 12.04 -2.45
N PHE A 55 -2.77 10.77 -2.82
CA PHE A 55 -1.90 10.06 -3.77
C PHE A 55 -2.75 9.13 -4.66
N PRO A 56 -3.65 9.66 -5.51
CA PRO A 56 -4.62 8.86 -6.25
C PRO A 56 -3.97 7.84 -7.21
N GLU A 57 -2.85 8.18 -7.84
CA GLU A 57 -2.12 7.27 -8.73
C GLU A 57 -1.52 6.09 -7.96
N SER A 58 -0.89 6.35 -6.80
CA SER A 58 -0.35 5.30 -5.94
C SER A 58 -1.46 4.43 -5.35
N ALA A 59 -2.60 5.03 -5.00
CA ALA A 59 -3.78 4.32 -4.53
C ALA A 59 -4.32 3.36 -5.60
N ALA A 60 -4.45 3.82 -6.85
CA ALA A 60 -4.88 3.00 -7.97
C ALA A 60 -3.94 1.83 -8.24
N ALA A 61 -2.62 2.04 -8.16
CA ALA A 61 -1.63 0.97 -8.32
C ALA A 61 -1.75 -0.09 -7.20
N LEU A 62 -1.85 0.32 -5.94
CA LEU A 62 -2.06 -0.62 -4.82
C LEU A 62 -3.41 -1.33 -4.92
N HIS A 63 -4.47 -0.62 -5.33
CA HIS A 63 -5.78 -1.20 -5.55
C HIS A 63 -5.73 -2.27 -6.64
N ALA A 64 -4.98 -2.05 -7.74
CA ALA A 64 -4.78 -3.06 -8.75
C ALA A 64 -4.12 -4.33 -8.18
N VAL A 65 -3.07 -4.20 -7.35
CA VAL A 65 -2.41 -5.35 -6.71
C VAL A 65 -3.38 -6.15 -5.82
N VAL A 66 -4.25 -5.48 -5.08
CA VAL A 66 -5.13 -6.12 -4.09
C VAL A 66 -6.37 -6.75 -4.74
N PHE A 67 -6.91 -6.12 -5.77
CA PHE A 67 -8.24 -6.44 -6.29
C PHE A 67 -8.25 -6.88 -7.76
N SER A 68 -7.11 -6.88 -8.46
CA SER A 68 -7.05 -7.44 -9.82
C SER A 68 -7.41 -8.93 -9.79
N PRO A 69 -8.10 -9.44 -10.84
CA PRO A 69 -8.18 -10.86 -11.08
C PRO A 69 -6.80 -11.51 -11.13
N ALA A 70 -6.74 -12.82 -10.91
CA ALA A 70 -5.50 -13.58 -11.05
C ALA A 70 -4.90 -13.36 -12.45
N THR A 71 -3.65 -12.90 -12.48
CA THR A 71 -2.90 -12.61 -13.71
C THR A 71 -1.50 -13.17 -13.59
N THR A 72 -0.90 -13.54 -14.72
CA THR A 72 0.51 -13.96 -14.82
C THR A 72 1.45 -12.77 -15.00
N GLY A 73 0.92 -11.57 -15.29
CA GLY A 73 1.67 -10.33 -15.43
C GLY A 73 1.67 -9.46 -14.17
N ASN A 74 2.29 -8.28 -14.26
CA ASN A 74 2.23 -7.30 -13.19
C ASN A 74 0.88 -6.54 -13.25
N PRO A 75 0.01 -6.62 -12.22
CA PRO A 75 -1.28 -5.93 -12.23
C PRO A 75 -1.17 -4.40 -12.24
N THR A 76 0.01 -3.83 -11.95
CA THR A 76 0.24 -2.38 -12.03
C THR A 76 0.71 -1.91 -13.40
N ASP A 77 1.07 -2.82 -14.31
CA ASP A 77 1.52 -2.44 -15.65
C ASP A 77 0.31 -1.94 -16.44
N ARG A 78 0.37 -0.66 -16.84
CA ARG A 78 -0.67 0.01 -17.63
C ARG A 78 -0.56 -0.26 -19.13
N THR A 79 0.33 -1.15 -19.55
CA THR A 79 0.42 -1.56 -20.95
C THR A 79 -0.90 -2.23 -21.31
N PRO A 80 -1.64 -1.74 -22.33
CA PRO A 80 -2.85 -2.41 -22.75
C PRO A 80 -2.48 -3.84 -23.10
N GLN A 81 -2.96 -4.81 -22.32
CA GLN A 81 -2.86 -6.21 -22.67
C GLN A 81 -3.62 -6.37 -23.99
N GLN A 82 -2.91 -6.33 -25.12
CA GLN A 82 -3.45 -6.80 -26.38
C GLN A 82 -3.68 -8.30 -26.22
N PRO A 83 -4.91 -8.78 -26.44
CA PRO A 83 -5.15 -10.21 -26.48
C PRO A 83 -4.49 -10.77 -27.74
N LYS A 84 -3.82 -11.91 -27.61
CA LYS A 84 -3.59 -12.85 -28.71
C LYS A 84 -3.93 -14.25 -28.25
#